data_AF-A0A8D8G1F1-F1
#
_entry.id   AF-A0A8D8G1F1-F1
#
_cell.length_a   1.000
_cell.length_b   1.000
_cell.length_c   1.000
_cell.angle_alpha   90.00
_cell.angle_beta   90.00
_cell.angle_gamma   90.00
#
_symmetry.space_group_name_H-M   'P 1'
#
loop_
_entity.id
_entity.type
_entity.pdbx_description
1 polymer ?
#
loop_
_entity_poly.entity_id
_entity_poly.type
_entity_poly.pdbx_seq_one_letter_code
_entity_poly.pdbx_strand_id
1 'polypeptide(L)'
;VNSGWWDDLDGLRYTVIESYFQPDEDDTCYADRTKECIDQRLSSCKTDCAKAYESFMCYLQQYGSLKSSEEYIPLTRLEAIQVAVDCINILQVSDDLLNQISQGEIPDVPEVHCLYRCQYLGEGVYDTQYRFNFSRLYIRHYDTPSPEFLGEEIYSCAQSTLEANSDECTGVFRARECFPVSDRPSRTVTILTTAAGVALDQKRCEPPIYRVPYLPEIPFIQIDPAGPLVENVPYK
;
A
#
# COMPACT_ATOMS: atom_id res chain seq x y z
N VAL A 1 -8.09 14.12 14.70
CA VAL A 1 -8.02 12.76 14.15
C VAL A 1 -8.56 12.83 12.74
N ASN A 2 -7.80 12.40 11.74
CA ASN A 2 -8.29 12.27 10.36
C ASN A 2 -8.91 10.87 10.24
N SER A 3 -10.20 10.80 9.94
CA SER A 3 -10.94 9.55 9.85
C SER A 3 -11.21 9.13 8.39
N GLY A 4 -10.56 9.79 7.43
CA GLY A 4 -10.45 9.35 6.04
C GLY A 4 -11.67 9.59 5.15
N TRP A 5 -12.83 9.96 5.71
CA TRP A 5 -14.05 10.14 4.94
C TRP A 5 -14.21 11.50 4.25
N TRP A 6 -13.41 12.49 4.63
CA TRP A 6 -13.43 13.82 4.01
C TRP A 6 -12.04 14.17 3.49
N ASP A 7 -12.00 14.71 2.29
CA ASP A 7 -10.82 15.25 1.66
C ASP A 7 -11.12 16.69 1.20
N ASP A 8 -10.20 17.63 1.44
CA ASP A 8 -10.43 19.03 1.09
C ASP A 8 -10.40 19.27 -0.44
N LEU A 9 -9.82 18.35 -1.21
CA LEU A 9 -9.78 18.39 -2.67
C LEU A 9 -10.93 17.59 -3.29
N ASP A 10 -11.15 16.36 -2.81
CA ASP A 10 -12.11 15.42 -3.40
C ASP A 10 -13.50 15.43 -2.72
N GLY A 11 -13.62 16.01 -1.53
CA GLY A 11 -14.84 16.07 -0.75
C GLY A 11 -15.16 14.78 0.02
N LEU A 12 -16.46 14.47 0.11
CA LEU A 12 -16.97 13.34 0.87
C LEU A 12 -16.70 12.00 0.16
N ARG A 13 -16.12 11.05 0.90
CA ARG A 13 -15.88 9.67 0.46
C ARG A 13 -16.94 8.75 1.08
N TYR A 14 -18.03 8.54 0.33
CA TYR A 14 -19.23 7.81 0.78
C TYR A 14 -18.92 6.44 1.39
N THR A 15 -18.18 5.59 0.69
CA THR A 15 -17.89 4.22 1.18
C THR A 15 -17.09 4.21 2.48
N VAL A 16 -16.31 5.26 2.76
CA VAL A 16 -15.52 5.40 3.99
C VAL A 16 -16.41 5.84 5.14
N ILE A 17 -17.24 6.88 4.97
CA ILE A 17 -18.13 7.32 6.06
C ILE A 17 -19.17 6.25 6.37
N GLU A 18 -19.71 5.57 5.36
CA GLU A 18 -20.70 4.49 5.52
C GLU A 18 -20.16 3.34 6.35
N SER A 19 -18.85 3.07 6.32
CA SER A 19 -18.26 1.99 7.12
C SER A 19 -18.45 2.22 8.62
N TYR A 20 -18.48 3.47 9.07
CA TYR A 20 -18.68 3.85 10.48
C TYR A 20 -20.10 3.67 11.00
N PHE A 21 -21.08 3.46 10.12
CA PHE A 21 -22.48 3.39 10.51
C PHE A 21 -23.08 2.02 10.20
N GLN A 22 -24.00 1.63 11.08
CA GLN A 22 -24.89 0.50 10.86
C GLN A 22 -26.30 1.05 10.63
N PRO A 23 -26.87 0.92 9.42
CA PRO A 23 -28.27 1.29 9.20
C PRO A 23 -29.21 0.38 9.99
N ASP A 24 -30.38 0.90 10.33
CA ASP A 24 -31.46 0.11 10.91
C ASP A 24 -32.00 -0.87 9.85
N GLU A 25 -32.23 -2.14 10.22
CA GLU A 25 -32.64 -3.19 9.30
C GLU A 25 -34.03 -2.94 8.69
N ASP A 26 -34.91 -2.25 9.43
CA ASP A 26 -36.28 -1.94 8.99
C ASP A 26 -36.38 -0.63 8.22
N ASP A 27 -35.34 0.21 8.27
CA ASP A 27 -35.30 1.48 7.54
C ASP A 27 -34.74 1.24 6.14
N THR A 28 -35.57 1.42 5.11
CA THR A 28 -35.13 1.30 3.71
C THR A 28 -34.83 2.66 3.07
N CYS A 29 -35.12 3.76 3.78
CA CYS A 29 -35.03 5.13 3.27
C CYS A 29 -33.81 5.88 3.83
N TYR A 30 -33.01 5.27 4.70
CA TYR A 30 -31.88 5.93 5.36
C TYR A 30 -30.91 6.58 4.37
N ALA A 31 -30.59 5.90 3.27
CA ALA A 31 -29.64 6.36 2.27
C ALA A 31 -30.14 7.64 1.57
N ASP A 32 -31.39 7.62 1.08
CA ASP A 32 -32.00 8.75 0.39
C ASP A 32 -32.13 9.96 1.31
N ARG A 33 -32.63 9.78 2.55
CA ARG A 33 -32.72 10.87 3.54
C ARG A 33 -31.35 11.45 3.91
N THR A 34 -30.34 10.60 4.00
CA THR A 34 -28.96 11.03 4.30
C THR A 34 -28.42 11.87 3.16
N LYS A 35 -28.61 11.43 1.91
CA LYS A 35 -28.23 12.19 0.71
C LYS A 35 -28.94 13.54 0.66
N GLU A 36 -30.26 13.57 0.86
CA GLU A 36 -31.04 14.83 0.88
C GLU A 36 -30.53 15.79 1.96
N CYS A 37 -30.23 15.29 3.16
CA CYS A 37 -29.64 16.09 4.23
C CYS A 37 -28.30 16.70 3.81
N ILE A 38 -27.41 15.90 3.20
CA ILE A 38 -26.09 16.34 2.74
C ILE A 38 -26.26 17.44 1.69
N ASP A 39 -27.05 17.20 0.65
CA ASP A 39 -27.25 18.14 -0.46
C ASP A 39 -27.80 19.48 0.04
N GLN A 40 -28.74 19.45 1.00
CA GLN A 40 -29.29 20.65 1.60
C GLN A 40 -28.27 21.41 2.45
N ARG A 41 -27.56 20.71 3.36
CA ARG A 41 -26.69 21.39 4.34
C ARG A 41 -25.37 21.87 3.76
N LEU A 42 -24.73 21.08 2.90
CA LEU A 42 -23.42 21.41 2.34
C LEU A 42 -23.49 22.65 1.44
N SER A 43 -24.63 22.90 0.79
CA SER A 43 -24.85 24.09 -0.05
C SER A 43 -24.64 25.42 0.70
N SER A 44 -24.86 25.42 2.02
CA SER A 44 -24.74 26.61 2.88
C SER A 44 -23.36 26.76 3.52
N CYS A 45 -22.51 25.73 3.44
CA CYS A 45 -21.22 25.69 4.12
C CYS A 45 -20.14 26.44 3.33
N LYS A 46 -19.39 27.32 4.01
CA LYS A 46 -18.33 28.13 3.38
C LYS A 46 -16.94 27.51 3.43
N THR A 47 -16.71 26.57 4.34
CA THR A 47 -15.40 25.95 4.58
C THR A 47 -15.53 24.43 4.51
N ASP A 48 -14.45 23.75 4.16
CA ASP A 48 -14.45 22.29 4.07
C ASP A 48 -14.59 21.63 5.44
N CYS A 49 -14.07 22.27 6.50
CA CYS A 49 -14.35 21.83 7.88
C CYS A 49 -15.85 21.83 8.21
N ALA A 50 -16.59 22.86 7.77
CA ALA A 50 -18.03 22.92 7.99
C ALA A 50 -18.78 21.85 7.18
N LYS A 51 -18.36 21.63 5.92
CA LYS A 51 -18.95 20.58 5.09
C LYS A 51 -18.70 19.18 5.67
N ALA A 52 -17.47 18.90 6.12
CA ALA A 52 -17.10 17.64 6.76
C ALA A 52 -17.90 17.37 8.04
N TYR A 53 -18.09 18.41 8.85
CA TYR A 53 -18.92 18.34 10.06
C TYR A 53 -20.38 18.07 9.71
N GLU A 54 -20.97 18.84 8.80
CA GLU A 54 -22.38 18.67 8.43
C GLU A 54 -22.65 17.34 7.72
N SER A 55 -21.72 16.84 6.90
CA SER A 55 -21.85 15.50 6.31
C SER A 55 -21.90 14.44 7.41
N PHE A 56 -21.03 14.52 8.42
CA PHE A 56 -21.05 13.61 9.55
C PHE A 56 -22.36 13.70 10.34
N MET A 57 -22.85 14.92 10.59
CA MET A 57 -24.12 15.13 11.29
C MET A 57 -25.31 14.57 10.52
N CYS A 58 -25.31 14.64 9.18
CA CYS A 58 -26.34 14.00 8.36
C CYS A 58 -26.32 12.47 8.50
N TYR A 59 -25.15 11.84 8.46
CA TYR A 59 -25.05 10.40 8.70
C TYR A 59 -25.53 10.01 10.10
N LEU A 60 -25.09 10.73 11.13
CA LEU A 60 -25.49 10.48 12.51
C LEU A 60 -27.00 10.62 12.74
N GLN A 61 -27.67 11.50 11.99
CA GLN A 61 -29.10 11.76 12.17
C GLN A 61 -30.00 10.92 11.27
N GLN A 62 -29.52 10.52 10.09
CA GLN A 62 -30.38 9.97 9.03
C GLN A 62 -29.99 8.56 8.57
N TYR A 63 -28.72 8.16 8.74
CA TYR A 63 -28.19 6.93 8.17
C TYR A 63 -28.33 5.74 9.11
N GLY A 64 -28.00 5.91 10.39
CA GLY A 64 -28.04 4.83 11.36
C GLY A 64 -27.20 5.09 12.59
N SER A 65 -26.88 4.03 13.33
CA SER A 65 -26.08 4.11 14.55
C SER A 65 -24.59 4.01 14.26
N LEU A 66 -23.77 4.77 14.98
CA LEU A 66 -22.31 4.61 14.94
C LEU A 66 -21.93 3.22 15.46
N LYS A 67 -21.06 2.53 14.73
CA LYS A 67 -20.44 1.29 15.20
C LYS A 67 -19.45 1.59 16.32
N SER A 68 -19.35 0.67 17.27
CA SER A 68 -18.38 0.75 18.37
C SER A 68 -17.01 0.15 18.03
N SER A 69 -16.90 -0.51 16.87
CA SER A 69 -15.66 -1.11 16.36
C SER A 69 -14.69 -0.05 15.84
N GLU A 70 -13.41 -0.39 15.88
CA GLU A 70 -12.40 0.35 15.13
C GLU A 70 -12.61 0.10 13.62
N GLU A 71 -12.85 1.18 12.89
CA GLU A 71 -13.07 1.13 11.44
C GLU A 71 -11.77 1.28 10.67
N TYR A 72 -11.76 0.69 9.48
CA TYR A 72 -10.63 0.80 8.57
C TYR A 72 -10.57 2.20 7.95
N ILE A 73 -9.47 2.92 8.23
CA ILE A 73 -9.17 4.18 7.57
C ILE A 73 -8.31 3.87 6.35
N PRO A 74 -8.84 4.03 5.12
CA PRO A 74 -8.06 3.74 3.94
C PRO A 74 -6.94 4.76 3.77
N LEU A 75 -5.78 4.29 3.36
CA LEU A 75 -4.67 5.17 3.02
C LEU A 75 -5.04 6.11 1.88
N THR A 76 -4.56 7.35 1.96
CA THR A 76 -4.51 8.23 0.79
C THR A 76 -3.63 7.60 -0.28
N ARG A 77 -3.77 8.07 -1.54
CA ARG A 77 -2.96 7.56 -2.63
C ARG A 77 -1.45 7.75 -2.38
N LEU A 78 -1.07 8.89 -1.79
CA LEU A 78 0.34 9.18 -1.46
C LEU A 78 0.87 8.26 -0.37
N GLU A 79 0.10 8.02 0.70
CA GLU A 79 0.48 7.07 1.75
C GLU A 79 0.61 5.65 1.21
N ALA A 80 -0.30 5.21 0.35
CA ALA A 80 -0.22 3.89 -0.26
C ALA A 80 0.99 3.74 -1.21
N ILE A 81 1.38 4.81 -1.91
CA ILE A 81 2.63 4.85 -2.70
C ILE A 81 3.84 4.78 -1.78
N GLN A 82 3.83 5.49 -0.64
CA GLN A 82 4.93 5.42 0.31
C GLN A 82 5.09 4.00 0.88
N VAL A 83 3.99 3.34 1.23
CA VAL A 83 4.00 1.91 1.63
C VAL A 83 4.64 1.04 0.54
N ALA A 84 4.31 1.28 -0.73
CA ALA A 84 4.90 0.52 -1.84
C ALA A 84 6.41 0.77 -1.98
N VAL A 85 6.87 2.03 -1.82
CA VAL A 85 8.29 2.39 -1.80
C VAL A 85 9.00 1.69 -0.64
N ASP A 86 8.40 1.67 0.55
CA ASP A 86 8.96 1.00 1.72
C ASP A 86 9.07 -0.51 1.48
N CYS A 87 8.03 -1.13 0.89
CA CYS A 87 8.05 -2.54 0.49
C CYS A 87 9.13 -2.85 -0.54
N ILE A 88 9.33 -1.99 -1.54
CA ILE A 88 10.41 -2.10 -2.53
C ILE A 88 11.78 -2.13 -1.84
N ASN A 89 11.98 -1.24 -0.87
CA ASN A 89 13.23 -1.12 -0.13
C ASN A 89 13.46 -2.32 0.82
N ILE A 90 12.43 -2.76 1.54
CA ILE A 90 12.48 -3.92 2.45
C ILE A 90 12.81 -5.20 1.69
N LEU A 91 12.14 -5.43 0.55
CA LEU A 91 12.34 -6.62 -0.29
C LEU A 91 13.58 -6.52 -1.19
N GLN A 92 14.25 -5.37 -1.21
CA GLN A 92 15.42 -5.11 -2.06
C GLN A 92 15.14 -5.40 -3.54
N VAL A 93 14.00 -4.93 -4.06
CA VAL A 93 13.62 -5.16 -5.46
C VAL A 93 14.68 -4.55 -6.39
N SER A 94 15.11 -5.35 -7.37
CA SER A 94 16.20 -4.98 -8.29
C SER A 94 15.80 -3.86 -9.24
N ASP A 95 16.79 -3.06 -9.66
CA ASP A 95 16.53 -1.94 -10.58
C ASP A 95 15.95 -2.40 -11.91
N ASP A 96 16.37 -3.57 -12.43
CA ASP A 96 15.81 -4.15 -13.66
C ASP A 96 14.30 -4.42 -13.52
N LEU A 97 13.89 -5.00 -12.38
CA LEU A 97 12.49 -5.28 -12.11
C LEU A 97 11.69 -4.00 -11.88
N LEU A 98 12.26 -3.02 -11.17
CA LEU A 98 11.65 -1.70 -10.98
C LEU A 98 11.46 -0.96 -12.32
N ASN A 99 12.42 -1.07 -13.25
CA ASN A 99 12.27 -0.49 -14.58
C ASN A 99 11.06 -1.08 -15.32
N GLN A 100 10.87 -2.41 -15.27
CA GLN A 100 9.69 -3.07 -15.86
C GLN A 100 8.39 -2.59 -15.19
N ILE A 101 8.32 -2.61 -13.85
CA ILE A 101 7.13 -2.17 -13.10
C ILE A 101 6.79 -0.71 -13.36
N SER A 102 7.80 0.16 -13.49
CA SER A 102 7.60 1.59 -13.79
C SER A 102 6.99 1.85 -15.18
N GLN A 103 7.08 0.86 -16.08
CA GLN A 103 6.47 0.89 -17.42
C GLN A 103 5.08 0.25 -17.44
N GLY A 104 4.58 -0.21 -16.28
CA GLY A 104 3.29 -0.90 -16.15
C GLY A 104 3.36 -2.40 -16.42
N GLU A 105 4.55 -2.97 -16.62
CA GLU A 105 4.73 -4.41 -16.74
C GLU A 105 4.69 -5.05 -15.35
N ILE A 106 3.92 -6.12 -15.18
CA ILE A 106 3.84 -6.87 -13.92
C ILE A 106 4.35 -8.29 -14.17
N PRO A 107 5.68 -8.53 -14.04
CA PRO A 107 6.25 -9.85 -14.24
C PRO A 107 5.71 -10.88 -13.23
N ASP A 108 5.44 -12.09 -13.72
CA ASP A 108 5.02 -13.23 -12.90
C ASP A 108 6.26 -13.92 -12.29
N VAL A 109 6.86 -13.26 -11.30
CA VAL A 109 8.08 -13.70 -10.60
C VAL A 109 7.93 -13.56 -9.08
N PRO A 110 8.63 -14.39 -8.27
CA PRO A 110 8.45 -14.42 -6.82
C PRO A 110 8.63 -13.06 -6.12
N GLU A 111 9.56 -12.23 -6.58
CA GLU A 111 9.82 -10.89 -6.04
C GLU A 111 8.61 -9.97 -6.18
N VAL A 112 7.93 -10.01 -7.34
CA VAL A 112 6.69 -9.25 -7.58
C VAL A 112 5.57 -9.81 -6.72
N HIS A 113 5.48 -11.14 -6.57
CA HIS A 113 4.46 -11.76 -5.74
C HIS A 113 4.55 -11.27 -4.30
N CYS A 114 5.76 -11.26 -3.75
CA CYS A 114 5.99 -10.76 -2.40
C CYS A 114 5.81 -9.24 -2.28
N LEU A 115 6.09 -8.47 -3.33
CA LEU A 115 5.79 -7.04 -3.37
C LEU A 115 4.28 -6.76 -3.24
N TYR A 116 3.44 -7.51 -3.95
CA TYR A 116 1.97 -7.43 -3.79
C TYR A 116 1.52 -7.77 -2.37
N ARG A 117 2.07 -8.85 -1.81
CA ARG A 117 1.77 -9.23 -0.42
C ARG A 117 2.18 -8.15 0.57
N CYS A 118 3.38 -7.59 0.43
CA CYS A 118 3.86 -6.51 1.29
C CYS A 118 2.94 -5.28 1.19
N GLN A 119 2.56 -4.88 -0.02
CA GLN A 119 1.65 -3.76 -0.24
C GLN A 119 0.30 -3.98 0.44
N TYR A 120 -0.32 -5.14 0.26
CA TYR A 120 -1.63 -5.43 0.86
C TYR A 120 -1.59 -5.55 2.38
N LEU A 121 -0.48 -6.02 2.95
CA LEU A 121 -0.24 -5.97 4.40
C LEU A 121 -0.09 -4.53 4.89
N GLY A 122 0.71 -3.71 4.21
CA GLY A 122 0.95 -2.32 4.59
C GLY A 122 -0.29 -1.43 4.45
N GLU A 123 -1.17 -1.73 3.48
CA GLU A 123 -2.48 -1.09 3.37
C GLU A 123 -3.51 -1.65 4.37
N GLY A 124 -3.21 -2.74 5.09
CA GLY A 124 -4.11 -3.37 6.04
C GLY A 124 -5.31 -4.09 5.41
N VAL A 125 -5.26 -4.40 4.11
CA VAL A 125 -6.34 -5.11 3.39
C VAL A 125 -6.10 -6.62 3.31
N TYR A 126 -4.93 -7.08 3.72
CA TYR A 126 -4.60 -8.49 3.87
C TYR A 126 -3.97 -8.72 5.25
N ASP A 127 -4.27 -9.88 5.84
CA ASP A 127 -3.71 -10.35 7.10
C ASP A 127 -3.26 -11.80 6.96
N THR A 128 -2.16 -12.19 7.63
CA THR A 128 -1.61 -13.55 7.49
C THR A 128 -2.50 -14.64 8.09
N GLN A 129 -3.31 -14.30 9.09
CA GLN A 129 -4.25 -15.19 9.75
C GLN A 129 -5.63 -15.13 9.10
N TYR A 130 -6.13 -13.93 8.80
CA TYR A 130 -7.50 -13.69 8.33
C TYR A 130 -7.63 -13.48 6.81
N ARG A 131 -6.51 -13.54 6.07
CA ARG A 131 -6.45 -13.39 4.60
C ARG A 131 -6.95 -12.02 4.14
N PHE A 132 -7.53 -11.94 2.94
CA PHE A 132 -8.06 -10.68 2.41
C PHE A 132 -9.28 -10.23 3.21
N ASN A 133 -9.28 -8.96 3.60
CA ASN A 133 -10.46 -8.30 4.15
C ASN A 133 -11.20 -7.57 3.04
N PHE A 134 -12.27 -8.20 2.53
CA PHE A 134 -13.04 -7.69 1.39
C PHE A 134 -13.80 -6.40 1.69
N SER A 135 -14.24 -6.19 2.92
CA SER A 135 -14.81 -4.90 3.35
C SER A 135 -13.76 -3.79 3.24
N ARG A 136 -12.50 -4.05 3.65
CA ARG A 136 -11.40 -3.09 3.51
C ARG A 136 -11.01 -2.88 2.05
N LEU A 137 -11.05 -3.92 1.21
CA LEU A 137 -10.86 -3.78 -0.25
C LEU A 137 -11.97 -2.92 -0.87
N TYR A 138 -13.23 -3.07 -0.46
CA TYR A 138 -14.31 -2.18 -0.90
C TYR A 138 -14.06 -0.73 -0.47
N ILE A 139 -13.75 -0.51 0.81
CA ILE A 139 -13.47 0.83 1.37
C ILE A 139 -12.25 1.48 0.69
N ARG A 140 -11.16 0.73 0.44
CA ARG A 140 -9.96 1.31 -0.20
C ARG A 140 -10.28 1.88 -1.58
N HIS A 141 -11.24 1.32 -2.32
CA HIS A 141 -11.65 1.81 -3.64
C HIS A 141 -12.71 2.93 -3.56
N TYR A 142 -12.67 3.77 -2.52
CA TYR A 142 -13.62 4.88 -2.34
C TYR A 142 -13.69 5.87 -3.51
N ASP A 143 -12.62 5.98 -4.30
CA ASP A 143 -12.52 6.86 -5.47
C ASP A 143 -13.24 6.30 -6.70
N THR A 144 -13.43 4.98 -6.75
CA THR A 144 -14.24 4.29 -7.76
C THR A 144 -14.89 3.08 -7.07
N PRO A 145 -16.02 3.28 -6.36
CA PRO A 145 -16.64 2.23 -5.57
C PRO A 145 -16.94 0.98 -6.42
N SER A 146 -16.48 -0.17 -5.96
CA SER A 146 -16.68 -1.47 -6.60
C SER A 146 -17.37 -2.42 -5.62
N PRO A 147 -18.71 -2.38 -5.53
CA PRO A 147 -19.48 -3.23 -4.59
C PRO A 147 -19.29 -4.73 -4.84
N GLU A 148 -18.79 -5.11 -6.02
CA GLU A 148 -18.46 -6.49 -6.37
C GLU A 148 -17.46 -7.13 -5.40
N PHE A 149 -16.58 -6.34 -4.76
CA PHE A 149 -15.69 -6.84 -3.70
C PHE A 149 -16.45 -7.49 -2.53
N LEU A 150 -17.71 -7.09 -2.28
CA LEU A 150 -18.53 -7.65 -1.20
C LEU A 150 -19.26 -8.94 -1.60
N GLY A 151 -19.10 -9.41 -2.84
CA GLY A 151 -19.75 -10.60 -3.36
C GLY A 151 -19.10 -11.92 -2.89
N GLU A 152 -19.92 -12.94 -2.63
CA GLU A 152 -19.49 -14.27 -2.23
C GLU A 152 -18.62 -14.97 -3.29
N GLU A 153 -18.86 -14.67 -4.57
CA GLU A 153 -18.06 -15.21 -5.70
C GLU A 153 -16.59 -14.78 -5.60
N ILE A 154 -16.35 -13.48 -5.41
CA ILE A 154 -15.01 -12.90 -5.30
C ILE A 154 -14.29 -13.44 -4.07
N TYR A 155 -15.01 -13.51 -2.94
CA TYR A 155 -14.50 -14.11 -1.71
C TYR A 155 -14.07 -15.57 -1.92
N SER A 156 -14.97 -16.40 -2.48
CA SER A 156 -14.75 -17.83 -2.64
C SER A 156 -13.61 -18.13 -3.63
N CYS A 157 -13.50 -17.35 -4.70
CA CYS A 157 -12.40 -17.45 -5.66
C CYS A 157 -11.05 -17.15 -4.99
N ALA A 158 -10.95 -16.05 -4.27
CA ALA A 158 -9.71 -15.64 -3.62
C ALA A 158 -9.31 -16.61 -2.50
N GLN A 159 -10.27 -17.03 -1.68
CA GLN A 159 -10.09 -18.04 -0.63
C GLN A 159 -9.54 -19.34 -1.20
N SER A 160 -10.20 -19.88 -2.23
CA SER A 160 -9.79 -21.14 -2.87
C SER A 160 -8.39 -21.03 -3.49
N THR A 161 -8.07 -19.87 -4.08
CA THR A 161 -6.75 -19.60 -4.66
C THR A 161 -5.67 -19.54 -3.59
N LEU A 162 -5.93 -18.91 -2.44
CA LEU A 162 -5.01 -18.87 -1.31
C LEU A 162 -4.77 -20.27 -0.72
N GLU A 163 -5.81 -21.09 -0.58
CA GLU A 163 -5.70 -22.46 -0.04
C GLU A 163 -4.96 -23.41 -0.98
N ALA A 164 -5.06 -23.22 -2.29
CA ALA A 164 -4.37 -24.02 -3.30
C ALA A 164 -2.85 -23.74 -3.36
N ASN A 165 -2.36 -22.64 -2.77
CA ASN A 165 -0.97 -22.22 -2.86
C ASN A 165 -0.30 -22.28 -1.48
N SER A 166 0.78 -23.07 -1.38
CA SER A 166 1.56 -23.17 -0.13
C SER A 166 2.45 -21.95 0.13
N ASP A 167 2.92 -21.29 -0.94
CA ASP A 167 3.65 -20.03 -0.85
C ASP A 167 2.66 -18.86 -0.76
N GLU A 168 2.74 -18.12 0.34
CA GLU A 168 1.78 -17.06 0.64
C GLU A 168 1.90 -15.87 -0.33
N CYS A 169 3.11 -15.52 -0.75
CA CYS A 169 3.32 -14.45 -1.73
C CYS A 169 2.61 -14.78 -3.04
N THR A 170 2.85 -15.99 -3.57
CA THR A 170 2.23 -16.48 -4.81
C THR A 170 0.73 -16.60 -4.66
N GLY A 171 0.22 -17.13 -3.54
CA GLY A 171 -1.22 -17.19 -3.28
C GLY A 171 -1.89 -15.83 -3.33
N VAL A 172 -1.31 -14.83 -2.66
CA VAL A 172 -1.81 -13.44 -2.67
C VAL A 172 -1.76 -12.84 -4.07
N PHE A 173 -0.66 -13.04 -4.78
CA PHE A 173 -0.51 -12.54 -6.14
C PHE A 173 -1.51 -13.17 -7.11
N ARG A 174 -1.80 -14.47 -6.99
CA ARG A 174 -2.78 -15.16 -7.85
C ARG A 174 -4.21 -14.81 -7.50
N ALA A 175 -4.52 -14.69 -6.20
CA ALA A 175 -5.87 -14.37 -5.73
C ALA A 175 -6.34 -12.98 -6.20
N ARG A 176 -5.42 -12.08 -6.59
CA ARG A 176 -5.79 -10.78 -7.19
C ARG A 176 -6.52 -10.91 -8.53
N GLU A 177 -6.35 -12.03 -9.24
CA GLU A 177 -7.05 -12.31 -10.51
C GLU A 177 -8.55 -12.57 -10.28
N CYS A 178 -8.95 -12.86 -9.04
CA CYS A 178 -10.36 -12.93 -8.65
C CYS A 178 -11.00 -11.55 -8.49
N PHE A 179 -10.23 -10.45 -8.44
CA PHE A 179 -10.78 -9.14 -8.14
C PHE A 179 -11.60 -8.59 -9.32
N PRO A 180 -12.58 -7.70 -9.05
CA PRO A 180 -13.45 -7.16 -10.08
C PRO A 180 -12.66 -6.53 -11.23
N VAL A 181 -13.01 -6.92 -12.45
CA VAL A 181 -12.43 -6.33 -13.67
C VAL A 181 -13.01 -4.93 -13.86
N SER A 182 -12.14 -3.96 -14.13
CA SER A 182 -12.52 -2.59 -14.43
C SER A 182 -11.87 -2.14 -15.74
N ASP A 183 -12.51 -1.23 -16.47
CA ASP A 183 -11.90 -0.53 -17.61
C ASP A 183 -10.73 0.38 -17.18
N ARG A 184 -10.57 0.60 -15.88
CA ARG A 184 -9.47 1.37 -15.30
C ARG A 184 -8.33 0.43 -14.87
N PRO A 185 -7.07 0.88 -14.95
CA PRO A 185 -5.95 0.13 -14.38
C PRO A 185 -6.19 -0.17 -12.90
N SER A 186 -5.85 -1.38 -12.47
CA SER A 186 -5.93 -1.79 -11.07
C SER A 186 -5.26 -0.76 -10.16
N ARG A 187 -5.94 -0.34 -9.09
CA ARG A 187 -5.41 0.62 -8.11
C ARG A 187 -4.03 0.20 -7.60
N THR A 188 -3.85 -1.08 -7.28
CA THR A 188 -2.56 -1.63 -6.83
C THR A 188 -1.50 -1.53 -7.92
N VAL A 189 -1.82 -1.84 -9.18
CA VAL A 189 -0.89 -1.68 -10.30
C VAL A 189 -0.44 -0.22 -10.41
N THR A 190 -1.38 0.73 -10.38
CA THR A 190 -1.02 2.16 -10.48
C THR A 190 -0.13 2.65 -9.32
N ILE A 191 -0.35 2.12 -8.11
CA ILE A 191 0.48 2.40 -6.94
C ILE A 191 1.89 1.86 -7.15
N LEU A 192 2.02 0.58 -7.51
CA LEU A 192 3.32 -0.07 -7.70
C LEU A 192 4.12 0.55 -8.85
N THR A 193 3.47 0.87 -9.97
CA THR A 193 4.11 1.58 -11.10
C THR A 193 4.67 2.93 -10.68
N THR A 194 3.89 3.71 -9.92
CA THR A 194 4.35 5.02 -9.42
C THR A 194 5.50 4.87 -8.42
N ALA A 195 5.36 3.93 -7.48
CA ALA A 195 6.38 3.67 -6.46
C ALA A 195 7.69 3.18 -7.06
N ALA A 196 7.64 2.35 -8.10
CA ALA A 196 8.83 1.89 -8.81
C ALA A 196 9.61 3.05 -9.45
N GLY A 197 8.91 3.99 -10.09
CA GLY A 197 9.51 5.23 -10.60
C GLY A 197 10.16 6.06 -9.50
N VAL A 198 9.45 6.28 -8.39
CA VAL A 198 9.96 7.01 -7.22
C VAL A 198 11.22 6.34 -6.65
N ALA A 199 11.20 5.02 -6.47
CA ALA A 199 12.34 4.27 -5.93
C ALA A 199 13.58 4.35 -6.84
N LEU A 200 13.39 4.26 -8.17
CA LEU A 200 14.48 4.45 -9.14
C LEU A 200 15.08 5.85 -9.05
N ASP A 201 14.25 6.88 -8.93
CA ASP A 201 14.71 8.27 -8.81
C ASP A 201 15.41 8.54 -7.48
N GLN A 202 14.96 7.93 -6.37
CA GLN A 202 15.63 8.00 -5.08
C GLN A 202 17.04 7.40 -5.14
N LYS A 203 17.20 6.21 -5.75
CA LYS A 203 18.51 5.55 -5.91
C LYS A 203 19.48 6.37 -6.77
N ARG A 204 18.99 7.07 -7.79
CA ARG A 204 19.81 7.98 -8.62
C ARG A 204 20.35 9.19 -7.84
N CYS A 205 19.64 9.60 -6.78
CA CYS A 205 20.03 10.70 -5.93
C CYS A 205 20.99 10.30 -4.80
N GLU A 206 21.22 9.00 -4.57
CA GLU A 206 22.20 8.54 -3.59
C GLU A 206 23.64 8.73 -4.13
N PRO A 207 24.52 9.45 -3.41
CA PRO A 207 25.93 9.51 -3.79
C PRO A 207 26.53 8.10 -3.71
N PRO A 208 27.49 7.73 -4.59
CA PRO A 208 28.09 6.41 -4.57
C PRO A 208 28.69 6.15 -3.18
N ILE A 209 28.28 5.04 -2.56
CA ILE A 209 28.91 4.57 -1.32
C ILE A 209 30.37 4.24 -1.65
N TYR A 210 31.27 5.15 -1.33
CA TYR A 210 32.70 4.85 -1.27
C TYR A 210 32.91 3.83 -0.14
N ARG A 211 32.85 2.54 -0.45
CA ARG A 211 33.46 1.53 0.42
C ARG A 211 34.96 1.77 0.36
N VAL A 212 35.50 2.40 1.40
CA VAL A 212 36.96 2.47 1.60
C VAL A 212 37.46 1.02 1.57
N PRO A 213 38.33 0.64 0.61
CA PRO A 213 38.93 -0.67 0.63
C PRO A 213 39.64 -0.81 1.97
N TYR A 214 39.34 -1.88 2.72
CA TYR A 214 40.09 -2.24 3.90
C TYR A 214 41.54 -2.47 3.44
N LEU A 215 42.40 -1.47 3.61
CA LEU A 215 43.83 -1.62 3.42
C LEU A 215 44.32 -2.35 4.66
N PRO A 216 44.75 -3.62 4.57
CA PRO A 216 45.36 -4.28 5.70
C PRO A 216 46.58 -3.45 6.13
N GLU A 217 46.68 -3.12 7.42
CA GLU A 217 47.82 -2.42 7.97
C GLU A 217 49.10 -3.15 7.58
N ILE A 218 49.92 -2.53 6.73
CA ILE A 218 51.24 -3.04 6.40
C ILE A 218 52.10 -2.84 7.66
N PRO A 219 52.59 -3.91 8.32
CA PRO A 219 53.43 -3.74 9.48
C PRO A 219 54.71 -3.01 9.06
N PHE A 220 55.00 -1.89 9.74
CA PHE A 220 56.24 -1.15 9.58
C PHE A 220 57.41 -2.06 9.97
N ILE A 221 58.19 -2.51 8.98
CA ILE A 221 59.48 -3.13 9.22
C ILE A 221 60.43 -2.01 9.67
N GLN A 222 60.76 -1.98 10.95
CA GLN A 222 61.90 -1.20 11.45
C GLN A 222 63.18 -1.83 10.89
N ILE A 223 63.83 -1.11 9.97
CA ILE A 223 65.17 -1.45 9.53
C ILE A 223 66.14 -0.80 10.51
N ASP A 224 66.77 -1.62 11.34
CA ASP A 224 67.81 -1.20 12.29
C ASP A 224 69.05 -0.72 11.50
N PRO A 225 69.62 0.47 11.79
CA PRO A 225 70.69 1.05 10.98
C PRO A 225 72.10 0.50 11.30
N ALA A 226 72.21 -0.65 11.98
CA ALA A 226 73.49 -1.21 12.41
C ALA A 226 73.60 -2.73 12.14
N GLY A 227 74.10 -3.09 10.94
CA GLY A 227 74.51 -4.46 10.63
C GLY A 227 75.01 -4.60 9.19
N PRO A 228 76.13 -5.32 8.94
CA PRO A 228 76.86 -5.20 7.68
C PRO A 228 76.22 -5.96 6.52
N LEU A 229 76.46 -5.44 5.32
CA LEU A 229 76.17 -6.08 4.03
C LEU A 229 76.82 -7.46 3.96
N VAL A 230 76.02 -8.52 3.79
CA VAL A 230 76.50 -9.81 3.28
C VAL A 230 75.47 -10.42 2.32
N GLU A 231 75.93 -10.68 1.10
CA GLU A 231 75.25 -11.38 0.02
C GLU A 231 74.89 -12.83 0.39
N ASN A 232 73.71 -13.31 -0.02
CA ASN A 232 73.53 -14.34 -1.06
C ASN A 232 72.17 -15.06 -0.96
N VAL A 233 71.48 -15.09 -2.10
CA VAL A 233 70.38 -16.00 -2.50
C VAL A 233 71.01 -17.39 -2.74
N PRO A 234 70.40 -18.57 -2.43
CA PRO A 234 69.28 -19.05 -3.23
C PRO A 234 68.19 -19.93 -2.58
N TYR A 235 67.07 -19.89 -3.29
CA TYR A 235 65.89 -20.76 -3.28
C TYR A 235 66.19 -22.26 -3.10
N LYS A 236 65.37 -22.91 -2.26
CA LYS A 236 64.78 -24.23 -2.48
C LYS A 236 63.36 -24.24 -1.97
#